data_AF-A0A5C7W884-F1
#
_entry.id   AF-A0A5C7W884-F1
#
_cell.length_a   1.000
_cell.length_b   1.000
_cell.length_c   1.000
_cell.angle_alpha   90.00
_cell.angle_beta   90.00
_cell.angle_gamma   90.00
#
_symmetry.space_group_name_H-M   'P 1'
#
loop_
_entity.id
_entity.type
_entity.pdbx_description
1 polymer ?
#
loop_
_entity_poly.entity_id
_entity_poly.type
_entity_poly.pdbx_seq_one_letter_code
_entity_poly.pdbx_strand_id
1 'polypeptide(L)'
;MVYHPNGNLQDLAKAIGVSKATLYRFCKTRVELVDRVVSYVGRFCIKAVRNANLQEVNPTEGLRNLIKNHLDGKDLILFMVYHWRPEYLSEAHHDHVWIQHEKLTDAFFLKGQEMGVFRLDMSAPTMTELFYALIAGLVDAEHRGRIPRSALATLLETNIENCICKR
;
A
#
# COMPACT_ATOMS: atom_id res chain seq x y z
N MET A 1 -3.82 -18.76 -3.45
CA MET A 1 -4.96 -17.86 -3.67
C MET A 1 -5.74 -18.39 -4.86
N VAL A 2 -7.03 -18.71 -4.72
CA VAL A 2 -7.85 -19.22 -5.84
C VAL A 2 -8.11 -18.05 -6.78
N TYR A 3 -7.38 -17.99 -7.90
CA TYR A 3 -7.47 -16.90 -8.88
C TYR A 3 -8.64 -17.15 -9.82
N HIS A 4 -9.80 -16.55 -9.52
CA HIS A 4 -10.92 -16.41 -10.44
C HIS A 4 -11.10 -14.93 -10.81
N PRO A 5 -10.27 -14.38 -11.73
CA PRO A 5 -10.28 -12.95 -12.06
C PRO A 5 -11.65 -12.48 -12.56
N ASN A 6 -12.40 -13.39 -13.22
CA ASN A 6 -13.75 -13.17 -13.75
C ASN A 6 -14.85 -13.86 -12.93
N GLY A 7 -14.54 -14.37 -11.74
CA GLY A 7 -15.53 -14.99 -10.86
C GLY A 7 -16.58 -13.98 -10.43
N ASN A 8 -17.85 -14.36 -10.51
CA ASN A 8 -18.93 -13.52 -10.00
C ASN A 8 -18.95 -13.57 -8.45
N LEU A 9 -19.80 -12.76 -7.82
CA LEU A 9 -19.86 -12.68 -6.35
C LEU A 9 -20.18 -14.04 -5.68
N GLN A 10 -20.89 -14.93 -6.38
CA GLN A 10 -21.19 -16.27 -5.89
C GLN A 10 -19.98 -17.21 -5.94
N ASP A 11 -19.11 -17.08 -6.93
CA ASP A 11 -17.84 -17.81 -6.98
C ASP A 11 -16.91 -17.39 -5.83
N LEU A 12 -16.88 -16.08 -5.53
CA LEU A 12 -16.15 -15.56 -4.38
C LEU A 12 -16.69 -16.08 -3.05
N ALA A 13 -18.03 -16.08 -2.86
CA ALA A 13 -18.66 -16.60 -1.64
C ALA A 13 -18.25 -18.05 -1.37
N LYS A 14 -18.28 -18.90 -2.41
CA LYS A 14 -17.83 -20.29 -2.33
C LYS A 14 -16.35 -20.37 -1.97
N ALA A 15 -15.51 -19.57 -2.60
CA ALA A 15 -14.05 -19.60 -2.39
C ALA A 15 -13.64 -19.22 -0.95
N ILE A 16 -14.41 -18.35 -0.27
CA ILE A 16 -14.15 -17.95 1.11
C ILE A 16 -15.01 -18.70 2.14
N GLY A 17 -15.77 -19.72 1.71
CA GLY A 17 -16.54 -20.59 2.61
C GLY A 17 -17.76 -19.92 3.26
N VAL A 18 -18.32 -18.85 2.67
CA VAL A 18 -19.52 -18.18 3.20
C VAL A 18 -20.72 -18.42 2.31
N SER A 19 -21.93 -18.33 2.89
CA SER A 19 -23.16 -18.42 2.10
C SER A 19 -23.31 -17.19 1.19
N LYS A 20 -23.98 -17.39 0.05
CA LYS A 20 -24.37 -16.28 -0.85
C LYS A 20 -25.16 -15.21 -0.07
N ALA A 21 -26.13 -15.62 0.75
CA ALA A 21 -26.92 -14.69 1.54
C ALA A 21 -26.06 -13.85 2.50
N THR A 22 -25.04 -14.46 3.12
CA THR A 22 -24.09 -13.75 4.00
C THR A 22 -23.34 -12.68 3.22
N LEU A 23 -22.72 -13.03 2.08
CA LEU A 23 -21.94 -12.07 1.31
C LEU A 23 -22.81 -10.94 0.73
N TYR A 24 -24.02 -11.26 0.27
CA TYR A 24 -24.97 -10.28 -0.27
C TYR A 24 -25.51 -9.29 0.77
N ARG A 25 -25.47 -9.62 2.07
CA ARG A 25 -25.77 -8.65 3.15
C ARG A 25 -24.69 -7.57 3.27
N PHE A 26 -23.47 -7.85 2.84
CA PHE A 26 -22.35 -6.90 2.91
C PHE A 26 -22.10 -6.19 1.58
N CYS A 27 -22.22 -6.88 0.44
CA CYS A 27 -21.96 -6.32 -0.88
C CYS A 27 -22.98 -6.86 -1.88
N LYS A 28 -23.65 -5.99 -2.64
CA LYS A 28 -24.62 -6.41 -3.66
C LYS A 28 -23.98 -6.74 -5.00
N THR A 29 -22.77 -6.22 -5.25
CA THR A 29 -22.03 -6.41 -6.50
C THR A 29 -20.55 -6.68 -6.24
N ARG A 30 -19.86 -7.25 -7.24
CA ARG A 30 -18.39 -7.38 -7.22
C ARG A 30 -17.71 -6.02 -7.13
N VAL A 31 -18.27 -5.00 -7.78
CA VAL A 31 -17.73 -3.63 -7.75
C VAL A 31 -17.78 -3.09 -6.31
N GLU A 32 -18.93 -3.19 -5.64
CA GLU A 32 -19.07 -2.76 -4.25
C GLU A 32 -18.11 -3.51 -3.31
N LEU A 33 -17.91 -4.81 -3.53
CA LEU A 33 -16.95 -5.59 -2.76
C LEU A 33 -15.52 -5.11 -2.98
N VAL A 34 -15.12 -4.91 -4.24
CA VAL A 34 -13.78 -4.41 -4.58
C VAL A 34 -13.57 -3.04 -3.94
N ASP A 35 -14.51 -2.11 -4.07
CA ASP A 35 -14.42 -0.78 -3.47
C ASP A 35 -14.23 -0.86 -1.95
N ARG A 36 -15.01 -1.69 -1.26
CA ARG A 36 -14.86 -1.90 0.19
C ARG A 36 -13.50 -2.46 0.58
N VAL A 37 -12.97 -3.41 -0.21
CA VAL A 37 -11.63 -3.97 0.04
C VAL A 37 -10.57 -2.91 -0.23
N VAL A 38 -10.65 -2.15 -1.31
CA VAL A 38 -9.73 -1.03 -1.59
C VAL A 38 -9.74 -0.01 -0.44
N SER A 39 -10.91 0.39 0.04
CA SER A 39 -11.04 1.26 1.22
C SER A 39 -10.40 0.65 2.48
N TYR A 40 -10.52 -0.67 2.66
CA TYR A 40 -9.84 -1.38 3.74
C TYR A 40 -8.32 -1.36 3.58
N VAL A 41 -7.80 -1.55 2.36
CA VAL A 41 -6.36 -1.42 2.08
C VAL A 41 -5.87 -0.01 2.42
N GLY A 42 -6.59 1.04 2.02
CA GLY A 42 -6.22 2.42 2.38
C GLY A 42 -6.10 2.63 3.89
N ARG A 43 -7.05 2.11 4.68
CA ARG A 43 -6.97 2.15 6.15
C ARG A 43 -5.82 1.34 6.72
N PHE A 44 -5.52 0.18 6.11
CA PHE A 44 -4.35 -0.61 6.46
C PHE A 44 -3.05 0.18 6.23
N CYS A 45 -2.90 0.82 5.07
CA CYS A 45 -1.71 1.61 4.74
C CYS A 45 -1.56 2.84 5.66
N ILE A 46 -2.66 3.55 5.98
CA ILE A 46 -2.66 4.61 7.01
C ILE A 46 -2.07 4.10 8.34
N LYS A 47 -2.50 2.92 8.78
CA LYS A 47 -1.99 2.29 10.00
C LYS A 47 -0.51 1.92 9.86
N ALA A 48 -0.10 1.41 8.70
CA ALA A 48 1.30 1.07 8.42
C ALA A 48 2.23 2.29 8.52
N VAL A 49 1.79 3.45 7.99
CA VAL A 49 2.52 4.73 8.11
C VAL A 49 2.61 5.18 9.57
N ARG A 50 1.50 5.19 10.30
CA ARG A 50 1.48 5.60 11.73
C ARG A 50 2.39 4.71 12.58
N ASN A 51 2.38 3.41 12.31
CA ASN A 51 3.21 2.43 13.02
C ASN A 51 4.69 2.47 12.62
N ALA A 52 5.08 3.26 11.61
CA ALA A 52 6.49 3.48 11.29
C ALA A 52 7.21 4.29 12.39
N ASN A 53 6.42 5.00 13.21
CA ASN A 53 6.83 5.63 14.46
C ASN A 53 8.00 6.61 14.35
N LEU A 54 8.04 7.39 13.26
CA LEU A 54 9.09 8.37 12.98
C LEU A 54 9.26 9.46 14.07
N GLN A 55 8.30 9.59 14.98
CA GLN A 55 8.42 10.49 16.13
C GLN A 55 9.39 9.96 17.20
N GLU A 56 9.63 8.65 17.24
CA GLU A 56 10.45 7.99 18.28
C GLU A 56 11.75 7.41 17.73
N VAL A 57 11.83 7.16 16.41
CA VAL A 57 13.00 6.55 15.77
C VAL A 57 13.68 7.49 14.77
N ASN A 58 14.94 7.19 14.43
CA ASN A 58 15.62 7.93 13.36
C ASN A 58 14.94 7.68 11.99
N PRO A 59 15.05 8.61 11.02
CA PRO A 59 14.35 8.49 9.73
C PRO A 59 14.62 7.23 8.92
N THR A 60 15.85 6.71 8.96
CA THR A 60 16.20 5.49 8.23
C THR A 60 15.56 4.26 8.88
N GLU A 61 15.51 4.19 10.21
CA GLU A 61 14.76 3.15 10.93
C GLU A 61 13.26 3.29 10.71
N GLY A 62 12.73 4.52 10.73
CA GLY A 62 11.34 4.80 10.37
C GLY A 62 11.00 4.30 8.97
N LEU A 63 11.93 4.45 8.01
CA LEU A 63 11.73 3.96 6.64
C LEU A 63 11.69 2.43 6.58
N ARG A 64 12.57 1.75 7.30
CA ARG A 64 12.53 0.28 7.41
C ARG A 64 11.23 -0.19 8.04
N ASN A 65 10.77 0.46 9.11
CA ASN A 65 9.48 0.16 9.72
C ASN A 65 8.33 0.41 8.74
N LEU A 66 8.36 1.51 7.99
CA LEU A 66 7.36 1.83 6.97
C LEU A 66 7.27 0.73 5.91
N ILE A 67 8.41 0.29 5.35
CA ILE A 67 8.49 -0.78 4.36
C ILE A 67 7.96 -2.10 4.95
N LYS A 68 8.46 -2.49 6.13
CA LYS A 68 8.05 -3.71 6.83
C LYS A 68 6.55 -3.73 7.08
N ASN A 69 5.99 -2.65 7.62
CA ASN A 69 4.58 -2.55 7.95
C ASN A 69 3.68 -2.69 6.71
N HIS A 70 4.11 -2.21 5.55
CA HIS A 70 3.39 -2.44 4.29
C HIS A 70 3.54 -3.88 3.80
N LEU A 71 4.73 -4.48 3.92
CA LEU A 71 4.98 -5.87 3.53
C LEU A 71 4.23 -6.89 4.41
N ASP A 72 3.93 -6.56 5.66
CA ASP A 72 3.04 -7.37 6.51
C ASP A 72 1.64 -7.55 5.90
N GLY A 73 1.21 -6.61 5.04
CA GLY A 73 -0.02 -6.65 4.25
C GLY A 73 0.21 -6.83 2.75
N LYS A 74 1.28 -7.52 2.34
CA LYS A 74 1.65 -7.72 0.92
C LYS A 74 0.48 -8.08 0.00
N ASP A 75 -0.37 -9.02 0.40
CA ASP A 75 -1.49 -9.47 -0.42
C ASP A 75 -2.56 -8.36 -0.61
N LEU A 76 -2.68 -7.43 0.35
CA LEU A 76 -3.53 -6.24 0.23
C LEU A 76 -2.94 -5.22 -0.75
N ILE A 77 -1.61 -5.05 -0.73
CA ILE A 77 -0.90 -4.21 -1.71
C ILE A 77 -1.09 -4.79 -3.11
N LEU A 78 -0.91 -6.11 -3.27
CA LEU A 78 -1.14 -6.79 -4.55
C LEU A 78 -2.61 -6.67 -5.01
N PHE A 79 -3.57 -6.80 -4.09
CA PHE A 79 -4.97 -6.56 -4.41
C PHE A 79 -5.18 -5.14 -4.97
N MET A 80 -4.57 -4.15 -4.32
CA MET A 80 -4.62 -2.75 -4.78
C MET A 80 -3.96 -2.58 -6.15
N VAL A 81 -2.80 -3.19 -6.42
CA VAL A 81 -2.14 -3.13 -7.74
C VAL A 81 -3.08 -3.55 -8.87
N TYR A 82 -3.89 -4.59 -8.68
CA TYR A 82 -4.80 -5.09 -9.72
C TYR A 82 -6.15 -4.39 -9.79
N HIS A 83 -6.54 -3.64 -8.76
CA HIS A 83 -7.88 -3.03 -8.66
C HIS A 83 -7.85 -1.52 -8.50
N TRP A 84 -6.67 -0.89 -8.52
CA TRP A 84 -6.52 0.55 -8.41
C TRP A 84 -7.26 1.28 -9.51
N ARG A 85 -7.87 2.41 -9.15
CA ARG A 85 -8.49 3.34 -10.09
C ARG A 85 -8.27 4.79 -9.62
N PRO A 86 -8.07 5.75 -10.53
CA PRO A 86 -7.80 7.14 -10.17
C PRO A 86 -8.88 7.79 -9.29
N GLU A 87 -10.13 7.33 -9.37
CA GLU A 87 -11.25 7.89 -8.62
C GLU A 87 -11.08 7.73 -7.10
N TYR A 88 -10.26 6.78 -6.64
CA TYR A 88 -9.95 6.62 -5.22
C TYR A 88 -9.16 7.80 -4.62
N LEU A 89 -8.47 8.59 -5.44
CA LEU A 89 -7.81 9.85 -5.06
C LEU A 89 -8.67 11.09 -5.32
N SER A 90 -9.96 10.92 -5.65
CA SER A 90 -10.87 12.05 -5.83
C SER A 90 -11.36 12.58 -4.50
N GLU A 91 -11.44 13.91 -4.36
CA GLU A 91 -12.17 14.55 -3.26
C GLU A 91 -13.68 14.27 -3.30
N ALA A 92 -14.20 13.73 -4.41
CA ALA A 92 -15.58 13.23 -4.47
C ALA A 92 -15.73 11.80 -3.89
N HIS A 93 -14.62 11.11 -3.59
CA HIS A 93 -14.66 9.77 -3.03
C HIS A 93 -15.04 9.80 -1.55
N HIS A 94 -16.10 9.08 -1.21
CA HIS A 94 -16.81 9.18 0.07
C HIS A 94 -15.99 8.96 1.36
N ASP A 95 -14.86 8.25 1.32
CA ASP A 95 -14.10 7.91 2.53
C ASP A 95 -12.73 8.58 2.65
N HIS A 96 -12.25 9.23 1.59
CA HIS A 96 -10.97 9.95 1.49
C HIS A 96 -9.73 9.20 2.03
N VAL A 97 -9.78 7.87 2.18
CA VAL A 97 -8.70 7.12 2.87
C VAL A 97 -7.37 7.22 2.13
N TRP A 98 -7.41 7.31 0.80
CA TRP A 98 -6.19 7.40 -0.01
C TRP A 98 -5.58 8.79 0.01
N ILE A 99 -6.40 9.85 0.01
CA ILE A 99 -5.93 11.23 0.23
C ILE A 99 -5.30 11.36 1.62
N GLN A 100 -5.90 10.73 2.64
CA GLN A 100 -5.33 10.73 3.99
C GLN A 100 -4.01 9.94 4.04
N HIS A 101 -3.93 8.81 3.36
CA HIS A 101 -2.71 8.01 3.26
C HIS A 101 -1.57 8.79 2.58
N GLU A 102 -1.86 9.48 1.47
CA GLU A 102 -0.92 10.35 0.76
C GLU A 102 -0.39 11.45 1.67
N LYS A 103 -1.28 12.21 2.31
CA LYS A 103 -0.89 13.28 3.25
C LYS A 103 -0.04 12.79 4.42
N LEU A 104 -0.34 11.60 4.96
CA LEU A 104 0.45 11.01 6.05
C LEU A 104 1.84 10.57 5.59
N THR A 105 1.93 10.03 4.38
CA THR A 105 3.21 9.58 3.80
C THR A 105 4.07 10.78 3.41
N ASP A 106 3.48 11.84 2.86
CA ASP A 106 4.16 13.11 2.62
C ASP A 106 4.73 13.70 3.91
N ALA A 107 3.93 13.71 4.98
CA ALA A 107 4.38 14.20 6.29
C ALA A 107 5.53 13.35 6.86
N PHE A 108 5.54 12.04 6.61
CA PHE A 108 6.64 11.16 6.98
C PHE A 108 7.94 11.58 6.26
N PHE A 109 7.92 11.77 4.94
CA PHE A 109 9.11 12.16 4.20
C PHE A 109 9.56 13.59 4.51
N LEU A 110 8.62 14.53 4.64
CA LEU A 110 8.92 15.90 5.05
C LEU A 110 9.64 15.92 6.41
N LYS A 111 9.18 15.12 7.38
CA LYS A 111 9.83 15.05 8.68
C LYS A 111 11.27 14.53 8.59
N GLY A 112 11.53 13.52 7.75
CA GLY A 112 12.90 13.05 7.51
C GLY A 112 13.79 14.07 6.80
N GLN A 113 13.22 14.96 5.98
CA GLN A 113 13.91 16.10 5.38
C GLN A 113 14.26 17.17 6.43
N GLU A 114 13.32 17.54 7.31
CA GLU A 114 13.55 18.46 8.43
C GLU A 114 14.66 17.96 9.37
N MET A 115 14.74 16.65 9.57
CA MET A 115 15.80 15.98 10.35
C MET A 115 17.13 15.85 9.59
N GLY A 116 17.18 16.29 8.33
CA GLY A 116 18.39 16.32 7.52
C GLY A 116 18.86 14.95 7.01
N VAL A 117 18.05 13.90 7.09
CA VAL A 117 18.42 12.54 6.65
C VAL A 117 18.06 12.30 5.19
N PHE A 118 16.88 12.76 4.76
CA PHE A 118 16.46 12.68 3.37
C PHE A 118 16.98 13.86 2.55
N ARG A 119 17.16 13.65 1.25
CA ARG A 119 17.64 14.65 0.28
C ARG A 119 16.63 15.80 0.14
N LEU A 120 17.10 17.00 -0.17
CA LEU A 120 16.25 18.21 -0.26
C LEU A 120 15.98 18.66 -1.70
N ASP A 121 16.67 18.09 -2.68
CA ASP A 121 16.48 18.35 -4.11
C ASP A 121 15.31 17.55 -4.72
N MET A 122 14.57 16.83 -3.87
CA MET A 122 13.35 16.10 -4.20
C MET A 122 12.27 16.47 -3.19
N SER A 123 11.05 16.75 -3.64
CA SER A 123 9.94 17.08 -2.72
C SER A 123 9.45 15.84 -1.96
N ALA A 124 8.89 16.02 -0.76
CA ALA A 124 8.27 14.93 -0.01
C ALA A 124 7.18 14.19 -0.81
N PRO A 125 6.26 14.87 -1.55
CA PRO A 125 5.33 14.19 -2.45
C PRO A 125 6.01 13.35 -3.52
N THR A 126 7.12 13.81 -4.09
CA THR A 126 7.89 13.00 -5.06
C THR A 126 8.48 11.74 -4.41
N MET A 127 8.94 11.82 -3.15
CA MET A 127 9.39 10.64 -2.41
C MET A 127 8.26 9.65 -2.14
N THR A 128 7.06 10.15 -1.82
CA THR A 128 5.83 9.35 -1.67
C THR A 128 5.52 8.58 -2.94
N GLU A 129 5.53 9.23 -4.11
CA GLU A 129 5.29 8.57 -5.40
C GLU A 129 6.34 7.49 -5.71
N LEU A 130 7.62 7.76 -5.44
CA LEU A 130 8.68 6.76 -5.62
C LEU A 130 8.50 5.57 -4.68
N PHE A 131 8.14 5.82 -3.42
CA PHE A 131 7.83 4.77 -2.46
C PHE A 131 6.67 3.88 -2.94
N TYR A 132 5.57 4.49 -3.39
CA TYR A 132 4.42 3.76 -3.93
C TYR A 132 4.76 2.95 -5.18
N ALA A 133 5.48 3.55 -6.14
CA ALA A 133 5.87 2.86 -7.36
C ALA A 133 6.78 1.67 -7.09
N LEU A 134 7.78 1.82 -6.20
CA LEU A 134 8.71 0.76 -5.85
C LEU A 134 8.02 -0.38 -5.10
N ILE A 135 7.17 -0.08 -4.11
CA ILE A 135 6.48 -1.11 -3.35
C ILE A 135 5.48 -1.87 -4.19
N ALA A 136 4.67 -1.18 -5.00
CA ALA A 136 3.72 -1.81 -5.92
C ALA A 136 4.46 -2.68 -6.95
N GLY A 137 5.50 -2.14 -7.59
CA GLY A 137 6.25 -2.81 -8.64
C GLY A 137 7.00 -4.05 -8.15
N LEU A 138 7.66 -3.99 -6.98
CA LEU A 138 8.39 -5.13 -6.44
C LEU A 138 7.47 -6.19 -5.83
N VAL A 139 6.36 -5.80 -5.20
CA VAL A 139 5.34 -6.78 -4.74
C VAL A 139 4.74 -7.54 -5.93
N ASP A 140 4.36 -6.85 -7.01
CA ASP A 140 3.85 -7.50 -8.22
C ASP A 140 4.93 -8.36 -8.91
N ALA A 141 6.19 -7.89 -8.97
CA ALA A 141 7.28 -8.68 -9.51
C ALA A 141 7.53 -9.97 -8.71
N GLU A 142 7.41 -9.93 -7.38
CA GLU A 142 7.52 -11.12 -6.51
C GLU A 142 6.36 -12.07 -6.78
N HIS A 143 5.14 -11.54 -6.87
CA HIS A 143 3.95 -12.33 -7.17
C HIS A 143 4.07 -13.08 -8.51
N ARG A 144 4.63 -12.42 -9.53
CA ARG A 144 4.89 -13.02 -10.85
C ARG A 144 6.13 -13.92 -10.90
N GLY A 145 6.80 -14.15 -9.77
CA GLY A 145 7.99 -15.00 -9.68
C GLY A 145 9.24 -14.42 -10.35
N ARG A 146 9.26 -13.10 -10.65
CA ARG A 146 10.42 -12.44 -11.26
C ARG A 146 11.50 -12.07 -10.24
N ILE A 147 11.12 -11.90 -8.98
CA ILE A 147 12.05 -11.72 -7.87
C ILE A 147 11.75 -12.75 -6.79
N PRO A 148 12.78 -13.27 -6.10
CA PRO A 148 12.56 -14.21 -5.00
C PRO A 148 11.99 -13.49 -3.79
N ARG A 149 11.05 -14.14 -3.09
CA ARG A 149 10.41 -13.60 -1.87
C ARG A 149 11.42 -13.16 -0.81
N SER A 150 12.53 -13.91 -0.67
CA SER A 150 13.60 -13.62 0.29
C SER A 150 14.35 -12.31 -0.02
N ALA A 151 14.33 -11.81 -1.25
CA ALA A 151 15.02 -10.58 -1.63
C ALA A 151 14.12 -9.34 -1.58
N LEU A 152 12.79 -9.49 -1.51
CA LEU A 152 11.83 -8.38 -1.66
C LEU A 152 12.09 -7.23 -0.68
N ALA A 153 12.21 -7.53 0.62
CA ALA A 153 12.42 -6.50 1.64
C ALA A 153 13.75 -5.76 1.44
N THR A 154 14.85 -6.49 1.24
CA THR A 154 16.17 -5.91 1.02
C THR A 154 16.22 -5.05 -0.26
N LEU A 155 15.58 -5.51 -1.34
CA LEU A 155 15.49 -4.74 -2.58
C LEU A 155 14.71 -3.44 -2.37
N LEU A 156 13.60 -3.46 -1.64
CA LEU A 156 12.86 -2.25 -1.31
C LEU A 156 13.69 -1.28 -0.48
N GLU A 157 14.28 -1.76 0.61
CA GLU A 157 15.10 -0.94 1.51
C GLU A 157 16.26 -0.28 0.75
N THR A 158 17.07 -1.08 0.03
CA THR A 158 18.24 -0.56 -0.67
C THR A 158 17.87 0.42 -1.79
N ASN A 159 16.83 0.12 -2.58
CA ASN A 159 16.46 1.00 -3.70
C ASN A 159 15.79 2.28 -3.21
N ILE A 160 14.92 2.21 -2.19
CA ILE A 160 14.29 3.41 -1.65
C ILE A 160 15.35 4.29 -0.96
N GLU A 161 16.22 3.73 -0.11
CA GLU A 161 17.32 4.47 0.52
C GLU A 161 18.21 5.16 -0.53
N ASN A 162 18.59 4.45 -1.59
CA ASN A 162 19.40 5.03 -2.69
C ASN A 162 18.70 6.18 -3.44
N CYS A 163 17.37 6.16 -3.49
CA CYS A 163 16.58 7.21 -4.14
C CYS A 163 16.44 8.46 -3.26
N ILE A 164 16.25 8.30 -1.94
CA ILE A 164 15.77 9.38 -1.07
C ILE A 164 16.77 9.84 0.01
N CYS A 165 17.74 9.01 0.39
CA CYS A 165 18.75 9.41 1.39
C CYS A 165 19.81 10.31 0.76
N LYS A 166 20.42 11.17 1.59
CA LYS A 166 21.61 11.93 1.18
C LYS A 166 22.76 10.97 0.86
N ARG A 167 23.51 11.30 -0.19
CA ARG A 167 24.79 10.65 -0.52
C ARG A 167 25.93 11.38 0.15
#